data_AF-A0A0K2GCG1-F1
#
_entry.id   AF-A0A0K2GCG1-F1
#
_cell.length_a   1.000
_cell.length_b   1.000
_cell.length_c   1.000
_cell.angle_alpha   90.00
_cell.angle_beta   90.00
_cell.angle_gamma   90.00
#
_symmetry.space_group_name_H-M   'P 1'
#
loop_
_entity.id
_entity.type
_entity.pdbx_description
1 polymer ?
#
loop_
_entity_poly.entity_id
_entity_poly.type
_entity_poly.pdbx_seq_one_letter_code
_entity_poly.pdbx_strand_id
1 'polypeptide(L)' 'MNCPRCQGLLLRQTFSDFFRVFHAWRCFNCGAMIDRIIAANRREQVMATVRADKLTRRWVRRAPISVSQ' A
#
# COMPACT_ATOMS: atom_id res chain seq x y z
N MET A 1 -19.71 -0.33 9.25
CA MET A 1 -18.30 0.04 8.97
C MET A 1 -17.48 -1.23 9.02
N ASN A 2 -17.31 -1.88 7.88
CA ASN A 2 -16.83 -3.26 7.80
C ASN A 2 -15.49 -3.28 7.08
N CYS A 3 -14.58 -4.12 7.56
CA CYS A 3 -13.21 -4.17 7.05
C CYS A 3 -13.22 -4.65 5.59
N PRO A 4 -12.57 -3.96 4.64
CA PRO A 4 -12.52 -4.40 3.25
C PRO A 4 -11.73 -5.71 3.07
N ARG A 5 -10.92 -6.12 4.06
CA ARG A 5 -10.22 -7.42 4.02
C ARG A 5 -11.03 -8.57 4.59
N CYS A 6 -11.67 -8.37 5.73
CA CYS A 6 -12.24 -9.46 6.51
C CYS A 6 -13.71 -9.25 6.87
N GLN A 7 -14.35 -8.18 6.37
CA GLN A 7 -15.72 -7.75 6.64
C GLN A 7 -16.09 -7.59 8.13
N GLY A 8 -15.13 -7.76 9.03
CA GLY A 8 -15.30 -7.62 10.47
C GLY A 8 -15.40 -6.17 10.93
N LEU A 9 -15.63 -6.01 12.22
CA LEU A 9 -15.85 -4.72 12.86
C LEU A 9 -14.58 -3.85 12.83
N LEU A 10 -14.73 -2.58 12.46
CA LEU A 10 -13.72 -1.55 12.70
C LEU A 10 -14.07 -0.72 13.93
N LEU A 11 -13.03 -0.42 14.70
CA LEU A 11 -13.10 0.46 15.86
C LEU A 11 -12.23 1.68 15.57
N ARG A 12 -12.74 2.87 15.89
CA ARG A 12 -11.96 4.10 15.80
C ARG A 12 -11.06 4.18 17.03
N GLN A 13 -9.76 4.19 16.81
CA GLN A 13 -8.77 4.34 17.86
C GLN A 13 -7.94 5.60 17.61
N THR A 14 -7.57 6.25 18.71
CA THR A 14 -6.60 7.34 18.70
C THR A 14 -5.23 6.74 18.92
N PHE A 15 -4.33 6.96 17.98
CA PHE A 15 -2.94 6.56 18.05
C PHE A 15 -2.09 7.81 18.30
N SER A 16 -1.19 7.73 19.26
CA SER A 16 -0.22 8.77 19.56
C SER A 16 1.17 8.22 19.32
N ASP A 17 1.82 8.68 18.25
CA ASP A 17 3.26 8.49 18.06
C ASP A 17 4.03 9.61 18.78
N PHE A 18 5.36 9.53 18.78
CA PHE A 18 6.26 10.53 19.40
C PHE A 18 6.01 11.98 18.93
N PHE A 19 5.51 12.17 17.71
CA PHE A 19 5.37 13.49 17.10
C PHE A 19 3.95 13.84 16.66
N ARG A 20 3.02 12.88 16.63
CA ARG A 20 1.66 13.09 16.08
C ARG A 20 0.62 12.22 16.75
N VAL A 21 -0.52 12.83 17.03
CA VAL A 21 -1.75 12.12 17.39
C VAL A 21 -2.63 12.05 16.16
N PHE A 22 -3.05 10.85 15.76
CA PHE A 22 -3.96 10.64 14.65
C PHE A 22 -5.07 9.66 15.01
N HIS A 23 -6.21 9.78 14.34
CA HIS A 23 -7.35 8.91 14.54
C HIS A 23 -7.47 7.96 13.37
N ALA A 24 -7.30 6.66 13.61
CA ALA A 24 -7.40 5.63 12.58
C ALA A 24 -8.49 4.61 12.93
N TRP A 25 -9.02 3.94 11.91
CA TRP A 25 -9.91 2.81 12.10
C TRP A 25 -9.10 1.53 12.11
N ARG A 26 -9.10 0.79 13.22
CA ARG A 26 -8.47 -0.52 13.32
C ARG A 26 -9.52 -1.61 13.31
N CYS A 27 -9.34 -2.59 12.44
CA CYS A 27 -10.19 -3.78 12.45
C CYS A 27 -9.80 -4.68 13.62
N PHE A 28 -10.78 -5.06 14.43
CA PHE A 28 -10.57 -5.98 15.56
C PHE A 28 -10.17 -7.39 15.10
N ASN A 29 -10.76 -7.87 14.00
CA ASN A 29 -10.64 -9.27 13.60
C ASN A 29 -9.36 -9.58 12.81
N CYS A 30 -8.89 -8.65 11.96
CA CYS A 30 -7.71 -8.86 11.11
C CYS A 30 -6.59 -7.83 11.32
N GLY A 31 -6.74 -6.92 12.29
CA GLY A 31 -5.72 -5.91 12.63
C GLY A 31 -5.49 -4.83 11.58
N ALA A 32 -6.21 -4.87 10.46
CA ALA A 32 -6.04 -3.90 9.38
C ALA A 32 -6.36 -2.48 9.87
N MET A 33 -5.40 -1.56 9.68
CA MET A 33 -5.60 -0.13 9.93
C MET A 33 -6.01 0.57 8.64
N ILE A 34 -7.09 1.34 8.71
CA ILE A 34 -7.62 2.16 7.64
C ILE A 34 -7.59 3.61 8.12
N ASP A 35 -6.68 4.36 7.53
CA ASP A 35 -6.58 5.80 7.68
C ASP A 35 -6.44 6.43 6.29
N ARG A 36 -6.89 7.68 6.14
CA ARG A 36 -6.83 8.40 4.86
C ARG A 36 -5.38 8.58 4.38
N ILE A 37 -4.45 8.82 5.29
CA ILE A 37 -3.02 8.96 5.01
C ILE A 37 -2.41 7.60 4.69
N ILE A 38 -2.72 6.56 5.47
CA ILE A 38 -2.25 5.19 5.20
C ILE A 38 -2.74 4.71 3.83
N ALA A 39 -4.00 5.00 3.48
CA ALA A 39 -4.57 4.65 2.18
C ALA A 39 -3.91 5.42 1.03
N ALA A 40 -3.62 6.71 1.21
CA ALA A 40 -2.89 7.52 0.23
C ALA A 40 -1.47 6.99 0.02
N ASN A 41 -0.71 6.79 1.10
CA ASN A 41 0.67 6.27 1.04
C ASN A 41 0.73 4.89 0.37
N ARG A 42 -0.23 4.00 0.66
CA ARG A 42 -0.28 2.68 0.03
C ARG A 42 -0.57 2.76 -1.47
N ARG A 43 -1.44 3.68 -1.90
CA ARG A 43 -1.71 3.91 -3.33
C ARG A 43 -0.47 4.43 -4.04
N GLU A 44 0.26 5.37 -3.44
CA GLU A 44 1.51 5.89 -4.00
C GLU A 44 2.58 4.81 -4.14
N GLN A 45 2.76 3.96 -3.12
CA GLN A 45 3.70 2.84 -3.18
C GLN A 45 3.34 1.84 -4.29
N VAL A 46 2.06 1.48 -4.44
CA VAL A 46 1.61 0.60 -5.53
C VAL A 46 1.80 1.24 -6.89
N MET A 47 1.55 2.55 -7.03
CA MET A 47 1.80 3.26 -8.28
C MET A 47 3.29 3.35 -8.60
N ALA A 48 4.14 3.54 -7.59
CA ALA A 48 5.58 3.55 -7.73
C ALA A 48 6.12 2.18 -8.20
N THR A 49 5.63 1.08 -7.61
CA THR A 49 6.03 -0.28 -8.04
C THR A 49 5.55 -0.59 -9.45
N VAL A 50 4.33 -0.21 -9.83
CA VAL A 50 3.82 -0.37 -11.20
C VAL A 50 4.64 0.45 -12.20
N ARG A 51 5.05 1.68 -11.85
CA ARG A 51 5.94 2.49 -12.70
C ARG A 51 7.31 1.84 -12.86
N ALA A 52 7.87 1.29 -11.77
CA ALA A 52 9.14 0.56 -11.82
C ALA A 52 9.05 -0.69 -12.71
N ASP A 53 7.99 -1.50 -12.60
CA ASP A 53 7.78 -2.69 -13.45
C ASP A 53 7.62 -2.32 -14.94
N LYS A 54 6.94 -1.21 -15.25
CA LYS A 54 6.85 -0.74 -16.64
C LYS A 54 8.21 -0.29 -17.19
N LEU A 55 9.02 0.37 -16.37
CA LEU A 55 10.37 0.77 -16.75
C LEU A 55 11.23 -0.48 -17.01
N THR A 56 11.29 -1.44 -16.10
CA THR A 56 12.06 -2.68 -16.29
C THR A 56 11.61 -3.47 -17.51
N ARG A 57 10.29 -3.66 -17.72
CA ARG A 57 9.77 -4.32 -18.94
C ARG A 57 10.10 -3.57 -20.22
N ARG A 58 10.14 -2.23 -20.18
CA ARG A 58 10.56 -1.41 -21.33
C ARG A 58 12.04 -1.58 -21.62
N TRP A 59 12.89 -1.66 -20.58
CA TRP A 59 14.32 -1.94 -20.72
C TRP A 59 14.55 -3.32 -21.34
N VAL A 60 13.89 -4.37 -20.84
CA VAL A 60 13.97 -5.73 -21.40
C VAL A 60 13.58 -5.77 -22.87
N ARG A 61 12.51 -5.04 -23.26
CA ARG A 61 12.06 -4.98 -24.66
C ARG A 61 12.96 -4.16 -25.60
N ARG A 62 13.76 -3.24 -25.06
CA ARG A 62 14.68 -2.40 -25.85
C ARG A 62 16.12 -2.88 -25.83
N ALA A 63 16.45 -3.85 -24.97
CA ALA A 63 17.75 -4.48 -25.02
C ALA A 63 17.93 -5.14 -26.40
N PRO A 64 19.02 -4.85 -27.13
CA PRO A 64 19.34 -5.62 -28.32
C PRO A 64 19.43 -7.09 -27.90
N ILE A 65 18.80 -7.96 -28.69
CA ILE A 65 18.82 -9.41 -28.50
C ILE A 65 20.25 -9.89 -28.79
N SER A 66 21.15 -9.74 -27.83
CA SER A 66 22.49 -10.34 -27.84
C SER A 66 22.74 -10.97 -26.47
N VAL A 67 21.87 -11.91 -26.09
CA VAL A 67 22.13 -12.85 -24.99
C VAL A 67 21.84 -14.24 -25.53
N SER A 68 22.80 -14.78 -26.28
CA SER A 68 22.97 -16.22 -26.50
C SER A 68 24.21 -16.47 -27.35
N GLN A 69 25.38 -16.56 -26.70
CA GLN A 69 26.30 -17.67 -26.86
C GLN A 69 27.21 -17.78 -25.64
#